data_AF-A0A3C1BKJ5-F1
#
_entry.id   AF-A0A3C1BKJ5-F1
#
_cell.length_a   1.000
_cell.length_b   1.000
_cell.length_c   1.000
_cell.angle_alpha   90.00
_cell.angle_beta   90.00
_cell.angle_gamma   90.00
#
_symmetry.space_group_name_H-M   'P 1'
#
loop_
_entity.id
_entity.type
_entity.pdbx_description
1 polymer ?
#
loop_
_entity_poly.entity_id
_entity_poly.type
_entity_poly.pdbx_seq_one_letter_code
_entity_poly.pdbx_strand_id
1 'polypeptide(L)'
;MIALLPLLAFAQEPQSFAIKVKVGNLNANSRAYLIYQLGANRVIDSALITNGSFSFKGQILTPSSALMVIDKYGFGLNTLDTTADNISFYIDKGEFAINSKDSLSKARITGSKINDDNKKLLAGFKSGNSAGQKTESTGKRGHT
;
A
#
# COMPACT_ATOMS: atom_id res chain seq x y z
N MET A 1 37.56 15.58 -34.06
CA MET A 1 36.15 15.97 -33.91
C MET A 1 35.49 15.00 -32.95
N ILE A 2 35.38 15.37 -31.67
CA ILE A 2 34.64 14.59 -30.68
C ILE A 2 33.17 14.90 -30.89
N ALA A 3 32.38 13.90 -31.26
CA ALA A 3 30.95 14.01 -31.40
C ALA A 3 30.32 14.11 -30.00
N LEU A 4 29.85 15.30 -29.64
CA LEU A 4 29.05 15.56 -28.45
C LEU A 4 27.62 15.04 -28.72
N LEU A 5 27.36 13.78 -28.37
CA LEU A 5 25.99 13.26 -28.36
C LEU A 5 25.19 13.99 -27.27
N PRO A 6 24.03 14.59 -27.59
CA PRO A 6 23.16 15.12 -26.56
C PRO A 6 22.63 13.93 -25.75
N LEU A 7 23.11 13.78 -24.53
CA LEU A 7 22.48 12.96 -23.51
C LEU A 7 21.12 13.59 -23.21
N LEU A 8 20.11 13.24 -24.00
CA LEU A 8 18.71 13.43 -23.66
C LEU A 8 18.41 12.50 -22.49
N ALA A 9 18.81 12.93 -21.30
CA ALA A 9 18.37 12.33 -20.06
C ALA A 9 16.85 12.55 -19.99
N PHE A 10 16.08 11.50 -20.29
CA PHE A 10 14.68 11.45 -19.93
C PHE A 10 14.59 11.42 -18.40
N ALA A 11 14.58 12.60 -17.78
CA ALA A 11 14.18 12.72 -16.40
C ALA A 11 12.72 12.23 -16.31
N GLN A 12 12.46 11.26 -15.43
CA GLN A 12 11.10 10.81 -15.17
C GLN A 12 10.29 12.01 -14.68
N GLU A 13 9.29 12.42 -15.45
CA GLU A 13 8.44 13.56 -15.08
C GLU A 13 7.68 13.23 -13.79
N PRO A 14 7.66 14.13 -12.79
CA PRO A 14 6.87 13.92 -11.59
C PRO A 14 5.38 13.78 -11.93
N GLN A 15 4.79 12.65 -11.56
CA GLN A 15 3.38 12.35 -11.76
C GLN A 15 2.61 12.62 -10.47
N SER A 16 1.53 13.38 -10.57
CA SER A 16 0.69 13.68 -9.41
C SER A 16 -0.21 12.48 -9.07
N PHE A 17 -0.38 12.24 -7.78
CA PHE A 17 -1.32 11.26 -7.24
C PHE A 17 -2.25 11.90 -6.22
N ALA A 18 -3.47 11.38 -6.13
CA ALA A 18 -4.44 11.72 -5.11
C ALA A 18 -5.10 10.46 -4.55
N ILE A 19 -5.01 10.30 -3.24
CA ILE A 19 -5.58 9.16 -2.51
C ILE A 19 -6.73 9.67 -1.67
N LYS A 20 -7.94 9.21 -1.96
CA LYS A 20 -9.12 9.47 -1.12
C LYS A 20 -9.37 8.27 -0.24
N VAL A 21 -9.32 8.45 1.08
CA VAL A 21 -9.42 7.35 2.03
C VAL A 21 -10.64 7.55 2.92
N LYS A 22 -11.40 6.47 3.09
CA LYS A 22 -12.53 6.40 4.02
C LYS A 22 -12.45 5.09 4.80
N VAL A 23 -12.25 5.19 6.10
CA VAL A 23 -12.13 4.06 7.01
C VAL A 23 -13.07 4.29 8.19
N GLY A 24 -14.19 3.55 8.19
CA GLY A 24 -15.08 3.35 9.34
C GLY A 24 -15.33 4.54 10.27
N ASN A 25 -15.67 4.25 11.52
CA ASN A 25 -15.87 5.25 12.56
C ASN A 25 -14.59 5.38 13.39
N LEU A 26 -13.65 6.19 12.92
CA LEU A 26 -12.41 6.51 13.63
C LEU A 26 -12.58 7.75 14.50
N ASN A 27 -11.92 7.76 15.65
CA ASN A 27 -12.01 8.83 16.66
C ASN A 27 -11.35 10.12 16.17
N ALA A 28 -11.77 11.26 16.71
CA ALA A 28 -11.34 12.61 16.28
C ALA A 28 -9.83 12.89 16.43
N ASN A 29 -9.10 12.13 17.25
CA ASN A 29 -7.66 12.28 17.45
C ASN A 29 -6.81 11.31 16.60
N SER A 30 -7.44 10.55 15.69
CA SER A 30 -6.70 9.57 14.89
C SER A 30 -5.89 10.26 13.79
N ARG A 31 -4.68 9.77 13.53
CA ARG A 31 -3.81 10.21 12.43
C ARG A 31 -3.56 9.08 11.47
N ALA A 32 -3.56 9.40 10.18
CA ALA A 32 -3.08 8.50 9.15
C ALA A 32 -1.66 8.90 8.77
N TYR A 33 -0.78 7.93 8.61
CA TYR A 33 0.56 8.11 8.09
C TYR A 33 0.68 7.37 6.76
N LEU A 34 1.18 8.06 5.74
CA LEU A 34 1.48 7.48 4.44
C LEU A 34 2.98 7.46 4.23
N ILE A 35 3.53 6.29 3.96
CA ILE A 35 4.95 6.07 3.76
C ILE A 35 5.14 5.55 2.35
N TYR A 36 5.90 6.27 1.52
CA TYR A 36 6.15 5.88 0.14
C TYR A 36 7.57 6.26 -0.31
N GLN A 37 7.99 5.76 -1.46
CA GLN A 37 9.29 6.08 -2.05
C GLN A 37 9.12 7.09 -3.19
N LEU A 38 9.90 8.17 -3.13
CA LEU A 38 10.04 9.15 -4.20
C LEU A 38 11.48 9.07 -4.74
N GLY A 39 11.67 8.24 -5.76
CA GLY A 39 13.01 7.93 -6.26
C GLY A 39 13.84 7.22 -5.18
N ALA A 40 14.98 7.80 -4.81
CA ALA A 40 15.84 7.28 -3.75
C ALA A 40 15.41 7.69 -2.33
N ASN A 41 14.45 8.61 -2.20
CA ASN A 41 14.04 9.17 -0.92
C ASN A 41 12.79 8.49 -0.37
N ARG A 42 12.76 8.23 0.93
CA ARG A 42 11.56 7.80 1.64
C ARG A 42 10.78 9.03 2.11
N VAL A 43 9.53 9.14 1.71
CA VAL A 43 8.63 10.21 2.12
C VAL A 43 7.64 9.66 3.14
N ILE A 44 7.44 10.42 4.23
CA ILE A 44 6.44 10.13 5.26
C ILE A 44 5.53 11.35 5.34
N ASP A 45 4.27 11.16 4.99
CA ASP A 45 3.22 12.16 5.08
C ASP A 45 2.22 11.79 6.18
N SER A 46 1.50 12.77 6.71
CA SER A 46 0.50 12.56 7.76
C SER A 46 -0.74 13.41 7.53
N ALA A 47 -1.91 12.83 7.82
CA ALA A 47 -3.19 13.51 7.72
C ALA A 47 -4.03 13.26 8.98
N LEU A 48 -4.73 14.31 9.43
CA LEU A 48 -5.75 14.18 10.47
C LEU A 48 -6.96 13.45 9.88
N ILE A 49 -7.49 12.48 10.63
CA ILE A 49 -8.67 11.73 10.23
C ILE A 49 -9.91 12.44 10.77
N THR A 50 -10.79 12.90 9.87
CA THR A 50 -12.05 13.56 10.24
C THR A 50 -13.22 12.67 9.85
N ASN A 51 -13.97 12.14 10.83
CA ASN A 51 -15.08 11.22 10.59
C ASN A 51 -14.70 10.03 9.68
N GLY A 52 -13.54 9.43 9.95
CA GLY A 52 -12.99 8.33 9.15
C GLY A 52 -12.53 8.70 7.74
N SER A 53 -12.63 9.97 7.34
CA SER A 53 -12.29 10.43 5.99
C SER A 53 -11.01 11.28 6.01
N PHE A 54 -10.12 11.02 5.06
CA PHE A 54 -8.86 11.75 4.89
C PHE A 54 -8.36 11.59 3.45
N SER A 55 -7.41 12.45 3.04
CA SER A 55 -6.82 12.36 1.71
C SER A 55 -5.34 12.68 1.73
N PHE A 56 -4.58 11.97 0.89
CA PHE A 56 -3.18 12.27 0.62
C PHE A 56 -3.04 12.74 -0.83
N LYS A 57 -2.18 13.73 -1.05
CA LYS A 57 -1.84 14.23 -2.38
C LYS A 57 -0.35 14.45 -2.44
N GLY A 58 0.26 14.07 -3.57
CA GLY A 58 1.69 14.23 -3.74
C GLY A 58 2.11 13.96 -5.17
N GLN A 59 3.43 13.80 -5.35
CA GLN A 59 4.03 13.44 -6.61
C GLN A 59 4.86 12.16 -6.45
N ILE A 60 4.92 11.35 -7.50
CA ILE A 60 5.76 10.17 -7.65
C ILE A 60 6.53 10.27 -8.95
N LEU A 61 7.75 9.72 -8.99
CA LEU A 61 8.54 9.60 -10.22
C LEU A 61 8.17 8.33 -10.99
N THR A 62 7.89 7.26 -10.24
CA THR A 62 7.51 5.94 -10.75
C THR A 62 6.50 5.30 -9.81
N PRO A 63 5.68 4.35 -10.31
CA PRO A 63 4.81 3.57 -9.45
C PRO A 63 5.63 2.84 -8.38
N SER A 64 5.31 3.07 -7.12
CA SER A 64 6.06 2.55 -5.97
C SER A 64 5.14 1.90 -4.96
N SER A 65 5.69 1.01 -4.13
CA SER A 65 4.96 0.53 -2.97
C SER A 65 4.83 1.66 -1.94
N ALA A 66 3.72 1.61 -1.21
CA ALA A 66 3.42 2.49 -0.11
C ALA A 66 2.78 1.70 1.03
N LEU A 67 3.05 2.15 2.23
CA LEU A 67 2.47 1.64 3.47
C LEU A 67 1.66 2.76 4.10
N MET A 68 0.38 2.51 4.32
CA MET A 68 -0.46 3.41 5.11
C MET A 68 -0.74 2.76 6.45
N VAL A 69 -0.56 3.54 7.52
CA VAL A 69 -0.78 3.10 8.90
C VAL A 69 -1.70 4.11 9.59
N ILE A 70 -2.68 3.61 10.34
CA ILE A 70 -3.54 4.44 11.18
C ILE A 70 -3.06 4.37 12.63
N ASP A 71 -2.74 5.54 13.14
CA ASP A 71 -2.58 5.79 14.55
C ASP A 71 -3.94 6.20 15.14
N LYS A 72 -4.61 5.23 15.76
CA LYS A 72 -5.95 5.42 16.35
C LYS A 72 -5.93 6.33 17.59
N TYR A 73 -4.78 6.52 18.21
CA TYR A 73 -4.64 7.21 19.49
C TYR A 73 -3.87 8.53 19.39
N GLY A 74 -3.19 8.78 18.27
CA GLY A 74 -2.43 10.01 18.05
C GLY A 74 -1.07 10.04 18.76
N PHE A 75 -0.54 8.87 19.17
CA PHE A 75 0.73 8.76 19.88
C PHE A 75 1.97 8.90 18.97
N GLY A 76 1.79 8.86 17.65
CA GLY A 76 2.85 9.02 16.66
C GLY A 76 3.25 7.71 15.98
N LEU A 77 3.93 7.82 14.83
CA LEU A 77 4.38 6.65 14.06
C LEU A 77 5.34 5.74 14.84
N ASN A 78 6.18 6.31 15.72
CA ASN A 78 7.19 5.57 16.47
C ASN A 78 6.61 4.65 17.56
N THR A 79 5.35 4.86 17.94
CA THR A 79 4.66 4.05 18.96
C THR A 79 3.84 2.92 18.34
N LEU A 80 3.74 2.87 17.01
CA LEU A 80 2.98 1.86 16.29
C LEU A 80 3.83 0.60 16.12
N ASP A 81 3.27 -0.53 16.53
CA ASP A 81 3.87 -1.86 16.37
C ASP A 81 3.27 -2.60 15.16
N THR A 82 3.61 -3.87 15.01
CA THR A 82 3.09 -4.72 13.92
C THR A 82 1.59 -5.00 14.03
N THR A 83 0.95 -4.68 15.16
CA THR A 83 -0.50 -4.83 15.37
C THR A 83 -1.29 -3.60 14.90
N ALA A 84 -0.59 -2.52 14.55
CA ALA A 84 -1.20 -1.31 14.02
C ALA A 84 -1.95 -1.59 12.71
N ASP A 85 -3.10 -0.94 12.56
CA ASP A 85 -3.95 -1.09 11.40
C ASP A 85 -3.29 -0.47 10.17
N ASN A 86 -2.80 -1.33 9.27
CA ASN A 86 -2.03 -0.92 8.10
C ASN A 86 -2.48 -1.62 6.81
N ILE A 87 -2.15 -1.01 5.69
CA ILE A 87 -2.29 -1.59 4.36
C ILE A 87 -1.07 -1.25 3.50
N SER A 88 -0.53 -2.27 2.85
CA SER A 88 0.48 -2.14 1.80
C SER A 88 -0.20 -2.13 0.44
N PHE A 89 0.11 -1.13 -0.37
CA PHE A 89 -0.45 -0.95 -1.71
C PHE A 89 0.54 -0.26 -2.62
N TYR A 90 0.19 -0.10 -3.89
CA TYR A 90 1.00 0.63 -4.86
C TYR A 90 0.39 2.00 -5.14
N ILE A 91 1.21 3.04 -5.12
CA ILE A 91 0.84 4.38 -5.61
C ILE A 91 1.17 4.43 -7.09
N ASP A 92 0.22 4.93 -7.87
CA ASP A 92 0.37 5.20 -9.29
C ASP A 92 -0.20 6.59 -9.60
N LYS A 93 0.10 7.11 -10.78
CA LYS A 93 -0.40 8.39 -11.25
C LYS A 93 -1.93 8.42 -11.29
N GLY A 94 -2.49 9.57 -10.94
CA GLY A 94 -3.93 9.80 -10.96
C GLY A 94 -4.59 9.66 -9.60
N GLU A 95 -5.92 9.47 -9.62
CA GLU A 95 -6.73 9.43 -8.41
C GLU A 95 -7.21 8.00 -8.13
N PHE A 96 -7.04 7.56 -6.89
CA PHE A 96 -7.62 6.30 -6.43
C PHE A 96 -8.23 6.44 -5.03
N ALA A 97 -9.19 5.57 -4.77
CA ALA A 97 -9.93 5.57 -3.51
C ALA A 97 -9.67 4.29 -2.72
N ILE A 98 -9.51 4.44 -1.42
CA ILE A 98 -9.34 3.35 -0.46
C ILE A 98 -10.52 3.41 0.50
N ASN A 99 -11.38 2.41 0.45
CA ASN A 99 -12.57 2.36 1.30
C ASN A 99 -12.53 1.14 2.21
N SER A 100 -12.78 1.33 3.50
CA SER A 100 -12.96 0.25 4.46
C SER A 100 -14.08 0.54 5.45
N LYS A 101 -14.75 -0.52 5.89
CA LYS A 101 -15.84 -0.45 6.88
C LYS A 101 -15.31 -0.36 8.31
N ASP A 102 -14.23 -1.08 8.60
CA ASP A 102 -13.73 -1.33 9.96
C ASP A 102 -12.21 -1.13 10.07
N SER A 103 -11.41 -1.67 9.15
CA SER A 103 -9.94 -1.66 9.25
C SER A 103 -9.23 -1.58 7.88
N LEU A 104 -8.08 -0.92 7.82
CA LEU A 104 -7.26 -0.84 6.61
C LEU A 104 -6.84 -2.20 6.08
N SER A 105 -6.61 -3.18 6.95
CA SER A 105 -6.30 -4.56 6.55
C SER A 105 -7.34 -5.20 5.60
N LYS A 106 -8.60 -4.73 5.66
CA LYS A 106 -9.71 -5.18 4.80
C LYS A 106 -10.11 -4.15 3.76
N ALA A 107 -9.32 -3.09 3.56
CA ALA A 107 -9.69 -2.00 2.68
C ALA A 107 -9.74 -2.44 1.21
N ARG A 108 -10.71 -1.89 0.48
CA ARG A 108 -10.85 -2.04 -0.95
C ARG A 108 -10.31 -0.81 -1.66
N ILE A 109 -9.20 -1.01 -2.37
CA ILE A 109 -8.63 -0.04 -3.31
C ILE A 109 -9.40 -0.11 -4.63
N THR A 110 -9.80 1.04 -5.17
CA THR A 110 -10.50 1.22 -6.45
C THR A 110 -9.90 2.39 -7.23
N GLY A 111 -9.93 2.31 -8.57
CA GLY A 111 -9.37 3.36 -9.44
C GLY A 111 -7.86 3.22 -9.69
N SER A 112 -7.26 2.09 -9.30
CA SER A 112 -5.84 1.82 -9.54
C SER A 112 -5.65 0.48 -10.22
N LYS A 113 -5.24 0.52 -11.49
CA LYS A 113 -5.02 -0.66 -12.33
C LYS A 113 -3.92 -1.57 -11.75
N ILE A 114 -2.83 -0.99 -11.26
CA ILE A 114 -1.72 -1.76 -10.67
C ILE A 114 -2.16 -2.56 -9.44
N ASN A 115 -3.03 -1.98 -8.59
CA ASN A 115 -3.56 -2.68 -7.43
C ASN A 115 -4.59 -3.76 -7.81
N ASP A 116 -5.37 -3.53 -8.86
CA ASP A 116 -6.32 -4.52 -9.39
C ASP A 116 -5.58 -5.71 -10.03
N ASP A 117 -4.53 -5.45 -10.79
CA ASP A 117 -3.70 -6.49 -11.40
C ASP A 117 -2.94 -7.28 -10.33
N ASN A 118 -2.40 -6.63 -9.29
CA ASN A 118 -1.77 -7.31 -8.15
C ASN A 118 -2.76 -8.25 -7.42
N LYS A 119 -4.00 -7.82 -7.19
CA LYS A 119 -5.05 -8.68 -6.60
C LYS A 119 -5.34 -9.91 -7.47
N LYS A 120 -5.41 -9.75 -8.81
CA LYS A 120 -5.63 -10.86 -9.75
C LYS A 120 -4.47 -11.85 -9.73
N LEU A 121 -3.22 -11.35 -9.73
CA LEU A 121 -2.03 -12.20 -9.63
C LEU A 121 -2.08 -13.03 -8.34
N LEU A 122 -2.30 -12.39 -7.19
CA LEU A 122 -2.41 -13.09 -5.90
C LEU A 122 -3.56 -14.11 -5.87
N ALA A 123 -4.70 -13.81 -6.50
CA ALA A 123 -5.81 -14.74 -6.62
C ALA A 123 -5.46 -15.96 -7.49
N GLY A 124 -4.76 -15.75 -8.61
CA GLY A 124 -4.24 -16.82 -9.46
C GLY A 124 -3.23 -17.71 -8.73
N PHE A 125 -2.30 -17.12 -7.97
CA PHE A 125 -1.34 -17.88 -7.15
C PHE A 125 -2.01 -18.71 -6.06
N LYS A 126 -3.05 -18.19 -5.40
CA LYS A 126 -3.82 -18.95 -4.39
C LYS A 126 -4.51 -20.17 -5.02
N SER A 127 -5.01 -20.05 -6.25
CA SER A 127 -5.65 -21.16 -6.95
C SER A 127 -4.65 -22.20 -7.47
N GLY A 128 -3.44 -21.78 -7.84
CA GLY A 128 -2.36 -22.68 -8.29
C GLY A 128 -1.64 -23.44 -7.17
N ASN A 129 -1.49 -22.86 -5.97
CA ASN A 129 -0.80 -23.50 -4.84
C ASN A 129 -1.72 -24.35 -3.93
N SER A 130 -3.03 -24.37 -4.19
CA SER A 130 -3.98 -25.19 -3.40
C SER A 130 -3.89 -26.69 -3.70
N ALA A 131 -3.10 -27.11 -4.68
CA ALA A 131 -2.77 -28.52 -4.95
C ALA A 131 -1.48 -29.00 -4.25
N GLY A 132 -0.71 -28.10 -3.61
CA GLY A 132 0.62 -28.42 -3.05
C GLY A 132 0.72 -28.60 -1.54
N GLN A 133 -0.37 -28.42 -0.77
CA GLN A 133 -0.34 -28.52 0.71
C GLN A 133 -1.36 -29.51 1.29
N LYS A 134 -1.65 -30.61 0.57
CA LYS A 134 -2.44 -31.74 1.09
C LYS A 134 -1.74 -33.09 0.88
N THR A 135 -0.44 -33.21 1.13
CA THR A 135 0.22 -34.53 1.21
C THR A 135 1.40 -34.54 2.18
N GLU A 136 1.24 -34.06 3.40
CA GLU A 136 2.24 -34.32 4.47
C GLU A 136 1.57 -34.34 5.85
N SER A 137 0.51 -35.12 5.98
CA SER A 137 -0.01 -35.55 7.28
C SER A 137 -0.65 -36.92 7.16
N THR A 138 0.16 -37.94 6.90
CA THR A 138 -0.13 -39.34 7.27
C THR A 138 1.19 -40.09 7.27
N GLY A 139 1.59 -40.63 8.43
CA GLY A 139 2.69 -41.60 8.46
C GLY A 139 3.69 -41.51 9.61
N LYS A 140 3.33 -41.01 10.80
CA LYS A 140 4.01 -41.45 12.03
C LYS A 140 3.13 -42.49 12.72
N ARG A 141 3.45 -43.77 12.51
CA ARG A 141 3.30 -44.93 13.43
C ARG A 141 3.37 -46.23 12.61
N GLY A 142 4.59 -46.64 12.28
CA GLY A 142 4.93 -48.03 12.01
C GLY A 142 5.83 -48.55 13.14
N HIS A 143 5.66 -49.84 13.45
CA HIS A 143 6.42 -50.69 14.37
C HIS A 143 5.97 -50.74 15.84
N THR A 144 5.05 -51.66 16.12
CA THR A 144 5.43 -52.99 16.62
C THR A 144 4.69 -54.05 15.83
#